data_AF-A0A8J1MMC4-F1
#
_entry.id   AF-A0A8J1MMC4-F1
#
_cell.length_a   1.000
_cell.length_b   1.000
_cell.length_c   1.000
_cell.angle_alpha   90.00
_cell.angle_beta   90.00
_cell.angle_gamma   90.00
#
_symmetry.space_group_name_H-M   'P 1'
#
loop_
_entity.id
_entity.type
_entity.pdbx_description
1 polymer ?
#
loop_
_entity_poly.entity_id
_entity_poly.type
_entity_poly.pdbx_seq_one_letter_code
_entity_poly.pdbx_strand_id
1 'polypeptide(L)'
;MEPSSAKPKVPEFLANLGKATLRGIRKCPRCGTYNGTRGLSCKNKSCGVVFRFGNRKQPSKAAVKLHTGSDVQIFSVRQRDRGHDHRCLVVLGLSETTIQTEEVLKEETVLETDCKMETVVQVQEQPATAFKPKKRRKDDTPGCSPLIDESQVSLSFQDWLASVTERIHQTMHYQFDGKPEPLVFHIPQSFFDTLQQRISMGNTRKRLPNYTTTFVRKDALPLGTFAKYTWHITNINHVKQIFDTIQVPLEVTRSFVQNRDGTYELFKCPKVEVESIAETYGRIEKQPIRPLELKTFLKVGNTTPDQKEPTPFTIEWIPDILPVSKIGELRIKFEYGHHRNGPATDFHEPPPSLEHTLEITPLTTITFD
;
A
#
# COMPACT_ATOMS: atom_id res chain seq x y z
N MET A 1 -2.79 14.85 77.69
CA MET A 1 -2.06 13.58 77.55
C MET A 1 -2.53 12.98 76.23
N GLU A 2 -1.84 13.32 75.14
CA GLU A 2 -2.19 12.92 73.76
C GLU A 2 -1.62 11.52 73.47
N PRO A 3 -2.39 10.61 72.84
CA PRO A 3 -1.92 9.26 72.54
C PRO A 3 -1.06 9.20 71.27
N SER A 4 0.06 8.49 71.42
CA SER A 4 1.05 8.12 70.41
C SER A 4 0.46 7.40 69.19
N SER A 5 0.68 7.96 68.00
CA SER A 5 0.36 7.34 66.71
C SER A 5 1.46 6.35 66.29
N ALA A 6 1.10 5.06 66.25
CA ALA A 6 1.98 3.97 65.84
C ALA A 6 2.32 4.05 64.33
N LYS A 7 3.62 4.08 64.01
CA LYS A 7 4.10 4.06 62.61
C LYS A 7 3.94 2.66 62.01
N PRO A 8 3.44 2.51 60.77
CA PRO A 8 3.32 1.21 60.11
C PRO A 8 4.70 0.62 59.82
N LYS A 9 4.90 -0.66 60.19
CA LYS A 9 6.14 -1.41 59.93
C LYS A 9 6.29 -1.65 58.43
N VAL A 10 7.42 -1.23 57.86
CA VAL A 10 7.76 -1.48 56.45
C VAL A 10 8.13 -2.96 56.29
N PRO A 11 7.58 -3.68 55.30
CA PRO A 11 7.95 -5.07 55.02
C PRO A 11 9.45 -5.26 54.82
N GLU A 12 10.00 -6.36 55.33
CA GLU A 12 11.45 -6.63 55.38
C GLU A 12 12.13 -6.60 54.00
N PHE A 13 11.45 -7.07 52.95
CA PHE A 13 11.96 -7.03 51.57
C PHE A 13 12.14 -5.61 51.01
N LEU A 14 11.54 -4.58 51.65
CA LEU A 14 11.68 -3.17 51.27
C LEU A 14 12.66 -2.41 52.17
N ALA A 15 13.26 -3.05 53.18
CA ALA A 15 14.14 -2.40 54.14
C ALA A 15 15.40 -1.77 53.48
N ASN A 16 15.86 -2.34 52.37
CA ASN A 16 17.06 -1.89 51.64
C ASN A 16 16.80 -0.78 50.59
N LEU A 17 15.54 -0.35 50.37
CA LEU A 17 15.19 0.61 49.31
C LEU A 17 15.36 2.09 49.70
N GLY A 18 15.95 2.37 50.87
CA GLY A 18 16.14 3.74 51.37
C GLY A 18 14.82 4.43 51.74
N LYS A 19 14.90 5.68 52.24
CA LYS A 19 13.70 6.45 52.60
C LYS A 19 12.90 6.79 51.33
N ALA A 20 11.58 6.55 51.35
CA ALA A 20 10.70 6.89 50.24
C ALA A 20 10.82 8.38 49.89
N THR A 21 11.44 8.67 48.74
CA THR A 21 11.56 10.06 48.25
C THR A 21 10.38 10.36 47.32
N LEU A 22 9.77 11.53 47.44
CA LEU A 22 8.72 11.99 46.52
C LEU A 22 9.27 12.37 45.12
N ARG A 23 10.49 11.94 44.77
CA ARG A 23 11.09 12.18 43.46
C ARG A 23 10.41 11.28 42.42
N GLY A 24 10.16 11.83 41.24
CA GLY A 24 9.56 11.08 40.12
C GLY A 24 8.05 10.88 40.22
N ILE A 25 7.37 11.46 41.21
CA ILE A 25 5.91 11.45 41.33
C ILE A 25 5.33 12.88 41.37
N ARG A 26 4.13 13.04 40.84
CA ARG A 26 3.35 14.29 40.80
C ARG A 26 1.91 14.04 41.26
N LYS A 27 1.27 15.03 41.88
CA LYS A 27 -0.18 14.95 42.16
C LYS A 27 -0.98 15.37 40.93
N CYS A 28 -2.07 14.65 40.65
CA CYS A 28 -3.03 15.06 39.63
C CYS A 28 -3.70 16.38 40.08
N PRO A 29 -3.71 17.45 39.27
CA PRO A 29 -4.39 18.71 39.61
C PRO A 29 -5.91 18.58 39.75
N ARG A 30 -6.53 17.51 39.23
CA ARG A 30 -8.00 17.34 39.30
C ARG A 30 -8.47 16.45 40.46
N CYS A 31 -7.76 15.36 40.74
CA CYS A 31 -8.21 14.37 41.75
C CYS A 31 -7.20 14.09 42.85
N GLY A 32 -6.05 14.78 42.87
CA GLY A 32 -5.02 14.63 43.89
C GLY A 32 -4.24 13.30 43.87
N THR A 33 -4.63 12.32 43.04
CA THR A 33 -3.94 11.03 42.93
C THR A 33 -2.47 11.21 42.54
N TYR A 34 -1.57 10.49 43.21
CA TYR A 34 -0.15 10.48 42.88
C TYR A 34 0.12 9.66 41.62
N ASN A 35 0.81 10.28 40.67
CA ASN A 35 1.13 9.77 39.34
C ASN A 35 2.64 9.85 39.11
N GLY A 36 3.19 9.02 38.23
CA GLY A 36 4.57 9.21 37.77
C GLY A 36 4.72 10.53 37.00
N THR A 37 5.85 11.22 37.14
CA THR A 37 6.13 12.47 36.40
C THR A 37 6.09 12.29 34.89
N ARG A 38 6.44 11.10 34.39
CA ARG A 38 6.40 10.71 32.96
C ARG A 38 5.05 10.17 32.48
N GLY A 39 4.07 9.92 33.36
CA GLY A 39 2.79 9.31 32.97
C GLY A 39 1.95 10.28 32.13
N LEU A 40 1.41 9.86 30.99
CA LEU A 40 0.67 10.76 30.07
C LEU A 40 -0.75 11.10 30.54
N SER A 41 -1.30 10.34 31.49
CA SER A 41 -2.63 10.54 32.05
C SER A 41 -2.66 10.14 33.52
N CYS A 42 -3.73 10.53 34.20
CA CYS A 42 -4.00 10.18 35.58
C CYS A 42 -4.29 8.69 35.71
N LYS A 43 -3.58 8.03 36.62
CA LYS A 43 -3.72 6.61 36.98
C LYS A 43 -5.08 6.29 37.58
N ASN A 44 -5.73 7.27 38.22
CA ASN A 44 -7.13 7.12 38.61
C ASN A 44 -8.03 7.16 37.36
N LYS A 45 -8.57 5.99 36.99
CA LYS A 45 -9.43 5.80 35.82
C LYS A 45 -10.71 6.63 35.85
N SER A 46 -11.26 6.93 37.04
CA SER A 46 -12.46 7.77 37.15
C SER A 46 -12.18 9.27 36.93
N CYS A 47 -10.92 9.70 37.02
CA CYS A 47 -10.53 11.10 36.81
C CYS A 47 -10.35 11.44 35.32
N GLY A 48 -9.75 10.53 34.55
CA GLY A 48 -9.58 10.65 33.09
C GLY A 48 -8.67 11.79 32.60
N VAL A 49 -8.01 12.54 33.49
CA VAL A 49 -7.19 13.70 33.10
C VAL A 49 -5.94 13.27 32.34
N VAL A 50 -5.71 13.88 31.19
CA VAL A 50 -4.48 13.74 30.40
C VAL A 50 -3.51 14.85 30.78
N PHE A 51 -2.30 14.49 31.17
CA PHE A 51 -1.24 15.43 31.50
C PHE A 51 -0.47 15.77 30.22
N ARG A 52 -0.93 16.78 29.46
CA ARG A 52 -0.27 17.18 28.21
C ARG A 52 1.12 17.75 28.51
N PHE A 53 2.16 17.11 27.97
CA PHE A 53 3.48 17.70 27.80
C PHE A 53 3.93 17.47 26.36
N GLY A 54 4.02 18.56 25.59
CA GLY A 54 4.65 18.61 24.27
C GLY A 54 3.68 18.50 23.08
N ASN A 55 3.90 19.38 22.10
CA ASN A 55 3.32 19.45 20.75
C ASN A 55 3.58 18.18 19.91
N ARG A 56 3.19 16.99 20.40
CA ARG A 56 3.08 15.81 19.55
C ARG A 56 1.75 15.91 18.81
N LYS A 57 1.81 16.26 17.52
CA LYS A 57 0.71 16.04 16.57
C LYS A 57 0.20 14.61 16.79
N GLN A 58 -0.98 14.49 17.40
CA GLN A 58 -1.64 13.21 17.60
C GLN A 58 -1.98 12.62 16.22
N PRO A 59 -1.69 11.33 15.96
CA PRO A 59 -2.07 10.71 14.71
C PRO A 59 -3.59 10.80 14.52
N SER A 60 -3.98 11.21 13.31
CA SER A 60 -5.23 11.88 12.94
C SER A 60 -6.49 11.01 12.89
N LYS A 61 -6.49 9.78 13.41
CA LYS A 61 -7.69 8.91 13.34
C LYS A 61 -8.45 8.92 14.67
N ALA A 62 -9.28 9.94 14.83
CA ALA A 62 -10.20 10.09 15.96
C ALA A 62 -11.36 9.09 15.91
N ALA A 63 -11.69 8.54 14.74
CA ALA A 63 -12.76 7.57 14.52
C ALA A 63 -12.24 6.35 13.75
N VAL A 64 -12.76 5.17 14.08
CA VAL A 64 -12.50 3.89 13.41
C VAL A 64 -13.83 3.23 13.10
N LYS A 65 -14.09 2.87 11.84
CA LYS A 65 -15.31 2.12 11.45
C LYS A 65 -15.18 0.68 11.93
N LEU A 66 -16.22 0.13 12.55
CA LEU A 66 -16.32 -1.26 12.94
C LEU A 66 -17.00 -2.05 11.82
N HIS A 67 -16.45 -3.21 11.47
CA HIS A 67 -17.05 -4.13 10.51
C HIS A 67 -17.88 -5.16 11.28
N THR A 68 -19.20 -4.99 11.33
CA THR A 68 -20.13 -5.87 12.05
C THR A 68 -20.92 -6.81 11.13
N GLY A 69 -20.61 -6.84 9.83
CA GLY A 69 -21.34 -7.67 8.85
C GLY A 69 -22.77 -7.21 8.56
N SER A 70 -23.19 -6.07 9.12
CA SER A 70 -24.50 -5.44 8.92
C SER A 70 -24.35 -4.15 8.10
N ASP A 71 -25.42 -3.72 7.43
CA ASP A 71 -25.46 -2.45 6.68
C ASP A 71 -25.39 -1.21 7.58
N VAL A 72 -25.53 -1.40 8.89
CA VAL A 72 -25.40 -0.34 9.91
C VAL A 72 -23.96 0.13 10.03
N GLN A 73 -23.72 1.43 9.85
CA GLN A 73 -22.39 2.01 10.00
C GLN A 73 -22.10 2.36 11.46
N ILE A 74 -21.25 1.56 12.10
CA ILE A 74 -20.81 1.77 13.49
C ILE A 74 -19.38 2.31 13.51
N PHE A 75 -19.14 3.36 14.30
CA PHE A 75 -17.82 3.96 14.48
C PHE A 75 -17.42 3.99 15.95
N SER A 76 -16.19 3.59 16.24
CA SER A 76 -15.53 3.82 17.53
C SER A 76 -14.77 5.15 17.50
N VAL A 77 -15.25 6.13 18.26
CA VAL A 77 -14.71 7.50 18.29
C VAL A 77 -14.01 7.75 19.63
N ARG A 78 -12.79 8.30 19.59
CA ARG A 78 -12.04 8.70 20.80
C ARG A 78 -12.60 9.98 21.41
N GLN A 79 -12.89 9.95 22.70
CA GLN A 79 -13.26 11.15 23.46
C GLN A 79 -12.00 11.94 23.82
N ARG A 80 -11.81 13.09 23.15
CA ARG A 80 -10.60 13.92 23.23
C ARG A 80 -10.23 14.32 24.66
N ASP A 81 -11.22 14.45 25.55
CA ASP A 81 -11.03 14.98 26.91
C ASP A 81 -10.89 13.93 28.01
N ARG A 82 -11.09 12.64 27.70
CA ARG A 82 -11.03 11.55 28.69
C ARG A 82 -9.82 10.64 28.55
N GLY A 83 -8.96 10.85 27.56
CA GLY A 83 -7.76 10.05 27.34
C GLY A 83 -7.91 9.00 26.25
N HIS A 84 -6.82 8.27 25.96
CA HIS A 84 -6.70 7.41 24.78
C HIS A 84 -7.55 6.13 24.82
N ASP A 85 -7.91 5.70 26.04
CA ASP A 85 -8.71 4.50 26.29
C ASP A 85 -10.23 4.76 26.27
N HIS A 86 -10.65 6.02 26.32
CA HIS A 86 -12.06 6.36 26.31
C HIS A 86 -12.57 6.53 24.88
N ARG A 87 -13.29 5.52 24.41
CA ARG A 87 -13.96 5.49 23.11
C ARG A 87 -15.46 5.31 23.30
N CYS A 88 -16.26 5.98 22.48
CA CYS A 88 -17.70 5.74 22.38
C CYS A 88 -18.04 5.15 21.01
N LEU A 89 -19.16 4.42 20.95
CA LEU A 89 -19.71 3.91 19.69
C LEU A 89 -20.75 4.90 19.18
N VAL A 90 -20.63 5.26 17.91
CA VAL A 90 -21.59 6.09 17.18
C VAL A 90 -22.17 5.24 16.06
N VAL A 91 -23.50 5.12 16.03
CA VAL A 91 -24.23 4.48 14.94
C VAL A 91 -24.77 5.58 14.05
N LEU A 92 -24.41 5.57 12.77
CA LEU A 92 -25.03 6.46 11.78
C LEU A 92 -26.16 5.68 11.11
N GLY A 93 -27.40 6.15 11.28
CA GLY A 93 -28.56 5.64 10.57
C GLY A 93 -28.51 6.06 9.11
N LEU A 94 -28.89 5.17 8.19
CA LEU A 94 -29.14 5.52 6.79
C LEU A 94 -30.49 6.25 6.72
N SER A 95 -30.50 7.55 6.99
CA SER A 95 -31.59 8.40 6.55
C SER A 95 -31.20 8.97 5.19
N GLU A 96 -31.91 8.58 4.14
CA GLU A 96 -31.94 9.33 2.88
C GLU A 96 -32.42 10.75 3.20
N THR A 97 -31.49 11.70 3.25
CA THR A 97 -31.84 13.11 3.30
C THR A 97 -30.74 13.88 2.61
N THR A 98 -31.03 14.20 1.35
CA THR A 98 -30.35 15.18 0.52
C THR A 98 -30.11 16.45 1.33
N ILE A 99 -28.86 16.72 1.70
CA ILE A 99 -28.46 18.02 2.21
C ILE A 99 -27.98 18.82 0.99
N GLN A 100 -28.86 19.69 0.49
CA GLN A 100 -28.50 20.82 -0.34
C GLN A 100 -27.80 21.84 0.57
N THR A 101 -26.56 22.20 0.24
CA THR A 101 -25.86 23.30 0.90
C THR A 101 -26.03 24.54 0.02
N GLU A 102 -26.94 25.43 0.42
CA GLU A 102 -27.01 26.79 -0.09
C GLU A 102 -25.85 27.61 0.50
N GLU A 103 -25.07 28.27 -0.35
CA GLU A 103 -24.11 29.29 0.01
C GLU A 103 -24.82 30.63 0.19
N VAL A 104 -24.73 31.22 1.39
CA VAL A 104 -25.19 32.59 1.65
C VAL A 104 -24.03 33.56 1.45
N LEU A 105 -24.24 34.48 0.49
CA LEU A 105 -23.43 35.64 0.14
C LEU A 105 -23.14 36.56 1.33
N LYS A 106 -21.98 37.22 1.28
CA LYS A 106 -21.83 38.64 1.67
C LYS A 106 -21.12 39.41 0.54
N GLU A 107 -21.85 40.41 0.06
CA GLU A 107 -21.53 41.62 -0.75
C GLU A 107 -20.16 42.26 -0.43
N GLU A 108 -19.53 43.16 -1.20
CA GLU A 108 -19.75 43.93 -2.44
C GLU A 108 -18.34 44.52 -2.76
N THR A 109 -17.85 44.70 -3.99
CA THR A 109 -18.04 45.92 -4.79
C THR A 109 -17.27 45.82 -6.14
N VAL A 110 -18.02 46.01 -7.23
CA VAL A 110 -17.83 46.90 -8.40
C VAL A 110 -16.45 46.99 -9.11
N LEU A 111 -16.39 46.62 -10.40
CA LEU A 111 -16.26 47.55 -11.55
C LEU A 111 -16.36 46.80 -12.92
N GLU A 112 -17.11 47.42 -13.82
CA GLU A 112 -17.53 47.06 -15.20
C GLU A 112 -16.35 46.81 -16.18
N THR A 113 -16.50 46.04 -17.27
CA THR A 113 -17.13 46.52 -18.52
C THR A 113 -17.30 45.41 -19.59
N ASP A 114 -18.50 45.40 -20.17
CA ASP A 114 -18.94 45.19 -21.57
C ASP A 114 -18.55 43.96 -22.41
N CYS A 115 -19.56 43.15 -22.70
CA CYS A 115 -19.76 42.44 -23.98
C CYS A 115 -21.25 42.55 -24.38
N LYS A 116 -21.54 43.00 -25.61
CA LYS A 116 -22.89 43.08 -26.17
C LYS A 116 -23.06 42.20 -27.41
N MET A 117 -24.26 41.59 -27.44
CA MET A 117 -25.16 41.22 -28.55
C MET A 117 -24.69 40.16 -29.55
N GLU A 118 -25.31 38.98 -29.56
CA GLU A 118 -26.63 38.61 -30.14
C GLU A 118 -26.56 38.36 -31.66
N THR A 119 -26.96 37.16 -32.08
CA THR A 119 -27.98 36.98 -33.12
C THR A 119 -28.62 35.59 -33.00
N VAL A 120 -29.95 35.61 -32.89
CA VAL A 120 -30.92 34.51 -32.94
C VAL A 120 -31.22 34.13 -34.38
N VAL A 121 -31.37 32.84 -34.73
CA VAL A 121 -32.36 32.39 -35.73
C VAL A 121 -32.97 31.02 -35.34
N GLN A 122 -34.26 30.95 -35.62
CA GLN A 122 -35.33 30.04 -35.22
C GLN A 122 -35.26 28.56 -35.66
N VAL A 123 -35.74 27.75 -34.72
CA VAL A 123 -36.61 26.55 -34.77
C VAL A 123 -37.35 26.25 -36.08
N GLN A 124 -37.39 24.96 -36.45
CA GLN A 124 -38.56 24.36 -37.10
C GLN A 124 -38.75 22.90 -36.64
N GLU A 125 -39.94 22.59 -36.13
CA GLU A 125 -40.37 21.28 -35.62
C GLU A 125 -41.61 20.80 -36.39
N GLN A 126 -41.86 19.47 -36.29
CA GLN A 126 -43.11 18.69 -36.54
C GLN A 126 -43.17 17.79 -37.80
N PRO A 127 -43.98 16.68 -37.81
CA PRO A 127 -44.57 15.90 -36.71
C PRO A 127 -44.42 14.35 -36.86
N ALA A 128 -44.95 13.65 -35.84
CA ALA A 128 -44.94 12.21 -35.59
C ALA A 128 -45.77 11.33 -36.55
N THR A 129 -45.36 10.05 -36.69
CA THR A 129 -46.28 8.93 -36.93
C THR A 129 -45.93 7.72 -36.07
N ALA A 130 -46.92 7.28 -35.29
CA ALA A 130 -46.87 6.16 -34.37
C ALA A 130 -46.80 4.79 -35.09
N PHE A 131 -45.88 3.92 -34.67
CA PHE A 131 -45.92 2.49 -34.98
C PHE A 131 -46.11 1.68 -33.68
N LYS A 132 -47.24 0.98 -33.59
CA LYS A 132 -47.59 0.05 -32.50
C LYS A 132 -46.76 -1.24 -32.61
N PRO A 133 -46.31 -1.86 -31.50
CA PRO A 133 -45.52 -3.08 -31.55
C PRO A 133 -46.41 -4.32 -31.71
N LYS A 134 -46.13 -5.15 -32.71
CA LYS A 134 -46.73 -6.48 -32.85
C LYS A 134 -45.94 -7.51 -32.04
N LYS A 135 -46.59 -8.02 -31.01
CA LYS A 135 -46.26 -9.17 -30.16
C LYS A 135 -45.87 -10.39 -31.02
N ARG A 136 -44.60 -10.80 -31.00
CA ARG A 136 -44.15 -12.09 -31.55
C ARG A 136 -43.90 -13.09 -30.43
N ARG A 137 -44.34 -14.32 -30.72
CA ARG A 137 -44.45 -15.47 -29.82
C ARG A 137 -43.08 -15.93 -29.34
N LYS A 138 -43.06 -16.38 -28.08
CA LYS A 138 -41.98 -17.07 -27.40
C LYS A 138 -41.78 -18.44 -28.06
N ASP A 139 -40.60 -18.66 -28.63
CA ASP A 139 -40.12 -19.97 -29.06
C ASP A 139 -38.93 -20.31 -28.16
N ASP A 140 -39.04 -21.41 -27.43
CA ASP A 140 -38.05 -21.88 -26.46
C ASP A 140 -36.95 -22.66 -27.20
N THR A 141 -35.78 -22.03 -27.36
CA THR A 141 -34.54 -22.73 -27.75
C THR A 141 -33.50 -22.55 -26.63
N PRO A 142 -32.98 -23.63 -26.02
CA PRO A 142 -32.01 -23.53 -24.94
C PRO A 142 -30.58 -23.41 -25.50
N GLY A 143 -29.83 -22.43 -24.99
CA GLY A 143 -28.38 -22.36 -25.17
C GLY A 143 -27.89 -21.12 -25.92
N CYS A 144 -28.03 -19.94 -25.32
CA CYS A 144 -27.22 -18.79 -25.70
C CYS A 144 -26.61 -18.23 -24.41
N SER A 145 -25.30 -18.42 -24.24
CA SER A 145 -24.53 -17.70 -23.23
C SER A 145 -24.88 -16.21 -23.32
N PRO A 146 -25.17 -15.52 -22.20
CA PRO A 146 -25.50 -14.11 -22.26
C PRO A 146 -24.36 -13.38 -22.98
N LEU A 147 -24.70 -12.64 -24.04
CA LEU A 147 -23.74 -11.81 -24.77
C LEU A 147 -23.07 -10.89 -23.76
N ILE A 148 -21.75 -11.01 -23.63
CA ILE A 148 -20.97 -10.18 -22.71
C ILE A 148 -20.97 -8.77 -23.30
N ASP A 149 -21.53 -7.82 -22.55
CA ASP A 149 -21.43 -6.40 -22.90
C ASP A 149 -19.98 -5.93 -22.69
N GLU A 150 -19.26 -5.75 -23.80
CA GLU A 150 -17.85 -5.32 -23.82
C GLU A 150 -17.63 -4.01 -23.06
N SER A 151 -18.66 -3.15 -22.95
CA SER A 151 -18.58 -1.87 -22.23
C SER A 151 -18.47 -2.04 -20.71
N GLN A 152 -18.81 -3.22 -20.17
CA GLN A 152 -18.67 -3.52 -18.74
C GLN A 152 -17.25 -3.95 -18.37
N VAL A 153 -16.42 -4.32 -19.35
CA VAL A 153 -15.03 -4.75 -19.10
C VAL A 153 -14.14 -3.52 -19.03
N SER A 154 -13.77 -3.13 -17.81
CA SER A 154 -12.83 -2.03 -17.58
C SER A 154 -11.71 -2.48 -16.64
N LEU A 155 -10.53 -1.90 -16.85
CA LEU A 155 -9.38 -2.07 -15.97
C LEU A 155 -9.10 -0.73 -15.29
N SER A 156 -9.21 -0.69 -13.96
CA SER A 156 -8.90 0.53 -13.21
C SER A 156 -7.38 0.70 -13.07
N PHE A 157 -6.93 1.93 -12.82
CA PHE A 157 -5.53 2.19 -12.50
C PHE A 157 -5.06 1.43 -11.24
N GLN A 158 -5.94 1.22 -10.25
CA GLN A 158 -5.57 0.47 -9.04
C GLN A 158 -5.34 -1.01 -9.33
N ASP A 159 -6.23 -1.63 -10.10
CA ASP A 159 -6.14 -3.07 -10.44
C ASP A 159 -4.94 -3.33 -11.37
N TRP A 160 -4.71 -2.44 -12.33
CA TRP A 160 -3.51 -2.47 -13.13
C TRP A 160 -2.25 -2.36 -12.28
N LEU A 161 -2.18 -1.38 -11.37
CA LEU A 161 -1.01 -1.23 -10.50
C LEU A 161 -0.82 -2.44 -9.57
N ALA A 162 -1.89 -3.06 -9.11
CA ALA A 162 -1.83 -4.29 -8.32
C ALA A 162 -1.20 -5.44 -9.13
N SER A 163 -1.55 -5.55 -10.43
CA SER A 163 -0.91 -6.51 -11.34
C SER A 163 0.59 -6.22 -11.55
N VAL A 164 1.01 -4.94 -11.60
CA VAL A 164 2.42 -4.56 -11.68
C VAL A 164 3.15 -4.97 -10.40
N THR A 165 2.55 -4.73 -9.24
CA THR A 165 3.11 -5.12 -7.93
C THR A 165 3.22 -6.64 -7.81
N GLU A 166 2.20 -7.38 -8.25
CA GLU A 166 2.24 -8.83 -8.30
C GLU A 166 3.34 -9.34 -9.24
N ARG A 167 3.54 -8.69 -10.40
CA ARG A 167 4.64 -9.02 -11.30
C ARG A 167 6.00 -8.80 -10.66
N ILE A 168 6.20 -7.68 -9.95
CA ILE A 168 7.43 -7.42 -9.18
C ILE A 168 7.67 -8.55 -8.18
N HIS A 169 6.62 -8.97 -7.46
CA HIS A 169 6.70 -10.08 -6.52
C HIS A 169 7.12 -11.39 -7.17
N GLN A 170 6.48 -11.78 -8.27
CA GLN A 170 6.80 -13.00 -9.02
C GLN A 170 8.27 -13.01 -9.47
N THR A 171 8.80 -11.86 -9.87
CA THR A 171 10.19 -11.69 -10.29
C THR A 171 11.19 -11.78 -9.14
N MET A 172 10.79 -11.44 -7.90
CA MET A 172 11.60 -11.55 -6.68
C MET A 172 11.66 -12.99 -6.12
N HIS A 173 11.96 -13.97 -6.96
CA HIS A 173 11.97 -15.38 -6.59
C HIS A 173 13.36 -15.85 -6.16
N TYR A 174 13.45 -16.63 -5.08
CA TYR A 174 14.72 -17.00 -4.44
C TYR A 174 15.68 -17.82 -5.32
N GLN A 175 15.15 -18.48 -6.35
CA GLN A 175 15.94 -19.33 -7.26
C GLN A 175 16.86 -18.54 -8.20
N PHE A 176 16.59 -17.26 -8.45
CA PHE A 176 17.35 -16.47 -9.43
C PHE A 176 18.39 -15.59 -8.74
N ASP A 177 19.27 -14.96 -9.53
CA ASP A 177 20.45 -14.23 -9.05
C ASP A 177 20.17 -12.85 -8.42
N GLY A 178 18.95 -12.34 -8.56
CA GLY A 178 18.56 -11.01 -8.08
C GLY A 178 18.69 -9.89 -9.10
N LYS A 179 18.99 -10.18 -10.38
CA LYS A 179 19.13 -9.20 -11.47
C LYS A 179 18.19 -9.53 -12.63
N PRO A 180 16.87 -9.39 -12.43
CA PRO A 180 15.90 -9.73 -13.45
C PRO A 180 15.98 -8.79 -14.65
N GLU A 181 15.52 -9.27 -15.80
CA GLU A 181 15.29 -8.41 -16.96
C GLU A 181 14.27 -7.30 -16.65
N PRO A 182 14.37 -6.12 -17.30
CA PRO A 182 13.41 -5.04 -17.14
C PRO A 182 11.98 -5.50 -17.38
N LEU A 183 11.08 -5.20 -16.45
CA LEU A 183 9.65 -5.43 -16.67
C LEU A 183 9.13 -4.38 -17.63
N VAL A 184 8.53 -4.80 -18.76
CA VAL A 184 8.00 -3.91 -19.79
C VAL A 184 6.49 -3.98 -19.81
N PHE A 185 5.84 -2.82 -19.76
CA PHE A 185 4.39 -2.68 -19.81
C PHE A 185 4.01 -1.67 -20.89
N HIS A 186 2.99 -2.00 -21.68
CA HIS A 186 2.37 -1.08 -22.63
C HIS A 186 1.09 -0.54 -22.01
N ILE A 187 1.08 0.75 -21.65
CA ILE A 187 0.01 1.33 -20.86
C ILE A 187 -0.49 2.65 -21.44
N PRO A 188 -1.77 3.01 -21.20
CA PRO A 188 -2.30 4.32 -21.56
C PRO A 188 -1.51 5.46 -20.90
N GLN A 189 -1.36 6.57 -21.63
CA GLN A 189 -0.74 7.79 -21.11
C GLN A 189 -1.41 8.24 -19.80
N SER A 190 -2.74 8.13 -19.68
CA SER A 190 -3.47 8.48 -18.46
C SER A 190 -3.07 7.65 -17.23
N PHE A 191 -2.69 6.39 -17.42
CA PHE A 191 -2.20 5.54 -16.34
C PHE A 191 -0.81 6.01 -15.91
N PHE A 192 0.05 6.31 -16.87
CA PHE A 192 1.36 6.88 -16.57
C PHE A 192 1.25 8.23 -15.86
N ASP A 193 0.34 9.11 -16.28
CA ASP A 193 0.12 10.40 -15.63
C ASP A 193 -0.27 10.21 -14.15
N THR A 194 -1.12 9.22 -13.87
CA THR A 194 -1.50 8.86 -12.49
C THR A 194 -0.32 8.27 -11.71
N LEU A 195 0.50 7.42 -12.34
CA LEU A 195 1.73 6.90 -11.75
C LEU A 195 2.74 8.01 -11.46
N GLN A 196 2.89 8.98 -12.37
CA GLN A 196 3.77 10.14 -12.20
C GLN A 196 3.36 11.00 -11.01
N GLN A 197 2.05 11.14 -10.76
CA GLN A 197 1.57 11.78 -9.53
C GLN A 197 2.04 11.01 -8.30
N ARG A 198 1.98 9.67 -8.30
CA ARG A 198 2.51 8.85 -7.20
C ARG A 198 4.02 9.00 -7.01
N ILE A 199 4.79 9.08 -8.09
CA ILE A 199 6.25 9.36 -8.05
C ILE A 199 6.54 10.76 -7.48
N SER A 200 5.58 11.67 -7.56
CA SER A 200 5.67 13.04 -7.04
C SER A 200 5.02 13.21 -5.66
N MET A 201 4.33 12.19 -5.14
CA MET A 201 3.60 12.29 -3.88
C MET A 201 4.56 12.58 -2.72
N GLY A 202 4.27 13.65 -1.98
CA GLY A 202 5.13 14.17 -0.90
C GLY A 202 5.91 15.42 -1.28
N ASN A 203 5.84 15.85 -2.54
CA ASN A 203 6.32 17.15 -3.01
C ASN A 203 5.14 17.97 -3.56
N THR A 204 5.19 19.29 -3.40
CA THR A 204 4.16 20.21 -3.94
C THR A 204 4.27 20.38 -5.46
N ARG A 205 5.41 20.01 -6.04
CA ARG A 205 5.68 20.08 -7.48
C ARG A 205 5.93 18.70 -8.05
N LYS A 206 5.57 18.52 -9.33
CA LYS A 206 5.87 17.30 -10.09
C LYS A 206 7.37 17.00 -10.04
N ARG A 207 7.73 15.78 -9.68
CA ARG A 207 9.12 15.33 -9.70
C ARG A 207 9.53 15.13 -11.16
N LEU A 208 10.40 16.03 -11.63
CA LEU A 208 10.99 15.90 -12.95
C LEU A 208 11.82 14.60 -13.07
N PRO A 209 11.92 14.04 -14.28
CA PRO A 209 12.80 12.91 -14.52
C PRO A 209 14.25 13.28 -14.19
N ASN A 210 15.00 12.29 -13.70
CA ASN A 210 16.44 12.43 -13.49
C ASN A 210 17.17 12.62 -14.81
N TYR A 211 16.72 11.91 -15.85
CA TYR A 211 17.29 11.99 -17.19
C TYR A 211 16.17 12.04 -18.22
N THR A 212 16.35 12.89 -19.24
CA THR A 212 15.57 12.86 -20.47
C THR A 212 16.54 12.60 -21.60
N THR A 213 16.38 11.48 -22.28
CA THR A 213 17.27 11.04 -23.35
C THR A 213 16.47 10.86 -24.63
N THR A 214 16.96 11.36 -25.75
CA THR A 214 16.40 11.08 -27.07
C THR A 214 17.18 9.95 -27.70
N PHE A 215 16.50 8.99 -28.31
CA PHE A 215 17.15 7.85 -28.97
C PHE A 215 16.39 7.45 -30.23
N VAL A 216 17.10 6.83 -31.19
CA VAL A 216 16.53 6.36 -32.45
C VAL A 216 16.42 4.84 -32.41
N ARG A 217 15.23 4.31 -32.66
CA ARG A 217 14.95 2.87 -32.76
C ARG A 217 14.91 2.49 -34.24
N LYS A 218 15.86 1.64 -34.66
CA LYS A 218 16.01 1.18 -36.06
C LYS A 218 15.74 -0.31 -36.25
N ASP A 219 15.89 -1.11 -35.20
CA ASP A 219 15.93 -2.58 -35.31
C ASP A 219 14.64 -3.25 -34.80
N ALA A 220 13.72 -2.49 -34.21
CA ALA A 220 12.46 -3.01 -33.67
C ALA A 220 11.34 -1.97 -33.77
N LEU A 221 10.15 -2.40 -34.16
CA LEU A 221 8.96 -1.55 -34.22
C LEU A 221 8.54 -1.08 -32.82
N PRO A 222 7.95 0.12 -32.69
CA PRO A 222 7.85 1.17 -33.71
C PRO A 222 9.21 1.81 -34.00
N LEU A 223 9.52 2.02 -35.29
CA LEU A 223 10.74 2.69 -35.73
C LEU A 223 10.56 4.20 -35.58
N GLY A 224 11.61 4.91 -35.16
CA GLY A 224 11.55 6.36 -35.03
C GLY A 224 12.47 6.92 -33.95
N THR A 225 12.34 8.23 -33.71
CA THR A 225 13.05 8.94 -32.65
C THR A 225 12.12 9.11 -31.46
N PHE A 226 12.54 8.62 -30.30
CA PHE A 226 11.74 8.61 -29.08
C PHE A 226 12.44 9.39 -27.97
N ALA A 227 11.63 10.05 -27.15
CA ALA A 227 12.09 10.58 -25.87
C ALA A 227 11.86 9.53 -24.78
N LYS A 228 12.91 9.26 -23.99
CA LYS A 228 12.85 8.40 -22.82
C LYS A 228 13.08 9.24 -21.57
N TYR A 229 12.13 9.18 -20.66
CA TYR A 229 12.19 9.81 -19.35
C TYR A 229 12.54 8.77 -18.30
N THR A 230 13.53 9.06 -17.45
CA THR A 230 14.03 8.10 -16.46
C THR A 230 14.00 8.70 -15.07
N TRP A 231 13.36 8.01 -14.13
CA TRP A 231 13.37 8.34 -12.70
C TRP A 231 14.17 7.27 -11.95
N HIS A 232 15.14 7.71 -11.17
CA HIS A 232 15.87 6.88 -10.23
C HIS A 232 15.35 7.12 -8.82
N ILE A 233 14.96 6.06 -8.15
CA ILE A 233 14.40 6.08 -6.81
C ILE A 233 15.33 5.31 -5.89
N THR A 234 15.99 6.00 -4.98
CA THR A 234 16.97 5.41 -4.05
C THR A 234 16.40 5.20 -2.64
N ASN A 235 15.14 5.56 -2.40
CA ASN A 235 14.48 5.39 -1.11
C ASN A 235 13.40 4.30 -1.22
N ILE A 236 13.59 3.19 -0.49
CA ILE A 236 12.67 2.05 -0.49
C ILE A 236 11.25 2.41 -0.02
N ASN A 237 11.10 3.36 0.90
CA ASN A 237 9.77 3.80 1.36
C ASN A 237 9.03 4.54 0.24
N HIS A 238 9.76 5.26 -0.61
CA HIS A 238 9.17 5.93 -1.76
C HIS A 238 8.74 4.92 -2.82
N VAL A 239 9.56 3.89 -3.10
CA VAL A 239 9.17 2.78 -3.98
C VAL A 239 7.89 2.11 -3.45
N LYS A 240 7.84 1.83 -2.15
CA LYS A 240 6.65 1.29 -1.50
C LYS A 240 5.44 2.19 -1.69
N GLN A 241 5.56 3.49 -1.46
CA GLN A 241 4.46 4.44 -1.63
C GLN A 241 3.94 4.49 -3.08
N ILE A 242 4.81 4.32 -4.08
CA ILE A 242 4.41 4.35 -5.50
C ILE A 242 3.60 3.11 -5.86
N PHE A 243 4.11 1.93 -5.50
CA PHE A 243 3.56 0.64 -5.92
C PHE A 243 2.63 -0.02 -4.88
N ASP A 244 2.40 0.60 -3.71
CA ASP A 244 1.44 0.06 -2.75
C ASP A 244 0.03 0.12 -3.33
N THR A 245 -0.68 -1.01 -3.22
CA THR A 245 -2.11 -1.08 -3.50
C THR A 245 -2.82 -1.75 -2.34
N ILE A 246 -4.13 -1.49 -2.21
CA ILE A 246 -4.95 -2.08 -1.14
C ILE A 246 -5.09 -3.60 -1.35
N GLN A 247 -5.17 -4.04 -2.60
CA GLN A 247 -5.34 -5.45 -2.96
C GLN A 247 -4.02 -6.22 -2.82
N VAL A 248 -2.93 -5.67 -3.36
CA VAL A 248 -1.59 -6.26 -3.35
C VAL A 248 -0.60 -5.21 -2.81
N PRO A 249 -0.35 -5.17 -1.49
CA PRO A 249 0.63 -4.26 -0.92
C PRO A 249 2.04 -4.66 -1.33
N LEU A 250 2.93 -3.69 -1.54
CA LEU A 250 4.31 -4.00 -1.95
C LEU A 250 5.10 -4.61 -0.77
N GLU A 251 5.28 -5.93 -0.83
CA GLU A 251 6.23 -6.69 -0.01
C GLU A 251 7.68 -6.43 -0.47
N VAL A 252 8.39 -5.55 0.25
CA VAL A 252 9.82 -5.28 0.00
C VAL A 252 10.73 -6.45 0.37
N THR A 253 10.21 -7.40 1.15
CA THR A 253 10.88 -8.65 1.54
C THR A 253 9.89 -9.79 1.42
N ARG A 254 10.29 -10.87 0.74
CA ARG A 254 9.48 -12.09 0.57
C ARG A 254 10.22 -13.27 1.19
N SER A 255 9.47 -14.20 1.78
CA SER A 255 10.04 -15.39 2.43
C SER A 255 9.73 -16.64 1.62
N PHE A 256 10.64 -17.59 1.64
CA PHE A 256 10.61 -18.83 0.89
C PHE A 256 11.05 -19.99 1.78
N VAL A 257 10.57 -21.18 1.43
CA VAL A 257 11.04 -22.46 1.97
C VAL A 257 11.62 -23.26 0.82
N GLN A 258 12.75 -23.93 1.07
CA GLN A 258 13.31 -24.88 0.12
C GLN A 258 12.69 -26.25 0.35
N ASN A 259 12.11 -26.81 -0.71
CA ASN A 259 11.55 -28.14 -0.74
C ASN A 259 12.65 -29.20 -0.85
N ARG A 260 12.29 -30.47 -0.59
CA ARG A 260 13.24 -31.61 -0.66
C ARG A 260 13.79 -31.85 -2.06
N ASP A 261 13.05 -31.46 -3.09
CA ASP A 261 13.43 -31.53 -4.50
C ASP A 261 14.35 -30.36 -4.94
N GLY A 262 14.68 -29.44 -4.03
CA GLY A 262 15.49 -28.26 -4.31
C GLY A 262 14.71 -27.08 -4.89
N THR A 263 13.39 -27.21 -5.09
CA THR A 263 12.53 -26.09 -5.51
C THR A 263 12.28 -25.14 -4.34
N TYR A 264 11.86 -23.91 -4.66
CA TYR A 264 11.55 -22.89 -3.67
C TYR A 264 10.08 -22.50 -3.76
N GLU A 265 9.40 -22.49 -2.63
CA GLU A 265 8.00 -22.08 -2.55
C GLU A 265 7.85 -20.85 -1.65
N LEU A 266 6.90 -19.98 -2.02
CA LEU A 266 6.60 -18.78 -1.26
C LEU A 266 6.02 -19.15 0.11
N PHE A 267 6.73 -18.75 1.16
CA PHE A 267 6.28 -18.93 2.53
C PHE A 267 5.58 -17.68 3.03
N LYS A 268 4.29 -17.80 3.32
CA LYS A 268 3.51 -16.79 4.02
C LYS A 268 3.37 -17.23 5.48
N CYS A 269 3.97 -16.49 6.41
CA CYS A 269 3.72 -16.72 7.83
C CYS A 269 2.20 -16.66 8.06
N PRO A 270 1.59 -17.69 8.68
CA PRO A 270 0.24 -17.59 9.16
C PRO A 270 0.14 -16.34 10.03
N LYS A 271 -0.86 -15.48 9.78
CA LYS A 271 -1.11 -14.32 10.64
C LYS A 271 -1.43 -14.88 12.03
N VAL A 272 -0.45 -14.86 12.93
CA VAL A 272 -0.67 -15.19 14.34
C VAL A 272 -1.60 -14.10 14.85
N GLU A 273 -2.88 -14.43 15.02
CA GLU A 273 -3.78 -13.63 15.81
C GLU A 273 -3.15 -13.49 17.19
N VAL A 274 -2.83 -12.27 17.58
CA VAL A 274 -2.18 -11.99 18.85
C VAL A 274 -3.21 -12.29 19.94
N GLU A 275 -3.24 -13.53 20.42
CA GLU A 275 -3.86 -13.84 21.70
C GLU A 275 -3.24 -12.92 22.75
N SER A 276 -4.11 -12.34 23.56
CA SER A 276 -3.75 -11.25 24.47
C SER A 276 -2.59 -11.65 25.37
N ILE A 277 -1.65 -10.73 25.54
CA ILE A 277 -0.34 -10.85 26.23
C ILE A 277 -0.50 -11.21 27.73
N ALA A 278 -1.72 -11.44 28.21
CA ALA A 278 -2.05 -11.72 29.60
C ALA A 278 -1.81 -13.19 30.00
N GLU A 279 -1.72 -14.15 29.06
CA GLU A 279 -1.65 -15.57 29.39
C GLU A 279 -0.25 -16.20 29.25
N THR A 280 0.77 -15.46 28.82
CA THR A 280 2.08 -16.07 28.45
C THR A 280 3.16 -16.02 29.56
N TYR A 281 2.89 -15.51 30.76
CA TYR A 281 3.89 -15.50 31.85
C TYR A 281 4.09 -16.87 32.56
N GLY A 282 3.83 -17.99 31.88
CA GLY A 282 3.88 -19.33 32.47
C GLY A 282 4.61 -20.43 31.69
N ARG A 283 5.13 -20.20 30.47
CA ARG A 283 5.86 -21.23 29.73
C ARG A 283 7.22 -20.75 29.24
N ILE A 284 8.25 -21.10 30.00
CA ILE A 284 9.61 -21.30 29.46
C ILE A 284 9.57 -22.62 28.70
N GLU A 285 8.97 -22.62 27.52
CA GLU A 285 9.01 -23.76 26.61
C GLU A 285 9.57 -23.30 25.27
N LYS A 286 10.75 -23.86 24.96
CA LYS A 286 11.38 -23.99 23.64
C LYS A 286 10.91 -22.95 22.62
N GLN A 287 11.79 -21.98 22.33
CA GLN A 287 11.62 -21.17 21.12
C GLN A 287 11.30 -22.11 19.95
N PRO A 288 10.17 -21.91 19.24
CA PRO A 288 9.82 -22.79 18.14
C PRO A 288 11.00 -22.81 17.18
N ILE A 289 11.41 -24.01 16.75
CA ILE A 289 12.42 -24.20 15.71
C ILE A 289 11.92 -23.42 14.50
N ARG A 290 12.50 -22.26 14.23
CA ARG A 290 12.18 -21.50 13.04
C ARG A 290 12.71 -22.31 11.86
N PRO A 291 11.87 -22.67 10.88
CA PRO A 291 12.35 -23.25 9.63
C PRO A 291 13.44 -22.35 9.05
N LEU A 292 14.36 -22.93 8.29
CA LEU A 292 15.39 -22.20 7.57
C LEU A 292 14.70 -21.23 6.58
N GLU A 293 14.48 -19.98 7.01
CA GLU A 293 13.78 -18.98 6.21
C GLU A 293 14.76 -18.36 5.21
N LEU A 294 14.48 -18.63 3.95
CA LEU A 294 15.13 -18.02 2.80
C LEU A 294 14.34 -16.77 2.43
N LYS A 295 15.01 -15.64 2.25
CA LYS A 295 14.33 -14.37 1.97
C LYS A 295 14.91 -13.68 0.77
N THR A 296 14.04 -13.09 -0.04
CA THR A 296 14.44 -12.09 -1.04
C THR A 296 14.06 -10.71 -0.56
N PHE A 297 14.84 -9.68 -0.89
CA PHE A 297 14.53 -8.30 -0.54
C PHE A 297 14.93 -7.33 -1.65
N LEU A 298 14.11 -6.31 -1.92
CA LEU A 298 14.43 -5.28 -2.90
C LEU A 298 15.70 -4.51 -2.51
N LYS A 299 16.65 -4.41 -3.42
CA LYS A 299 17.86 -3.61 -3.25
C LYS A 299 17.62 -2.20 -3.76
N VAL A 300 17.35 -1.28 -2.84
CA VAL A 300 17.10 0.13 -3.16
C VAL A 300 17.87 1.01 -2.20
N GLY A 301 18.69 1.92 -2.75
CA GLY A 301 19.59 2.77 -1.99
C GLY A 301 20.87 2.04 -1.58
N ASN A 302 21.40 2.40 -0.41
CA ASN A 302 22.58 1.76 0.17
C ASN A 302 22.13 0.55 1.00
N THR A 303 22.35 -0.66 0.46
CA THR A 303 21.95 -1.91 1.14
C THR A 303 23.09 -2.61 1.87
N THR A 304 24.33 -2.30 1.50
CA THR A 304 25.53 -2.78 2.19
C THR A 304 26.40 -1.61 2.63
N PRO A 305 27.16 -1.74 3.74
CA PRO A 305 28.01 -0.67 4.26
C PRO A 305 29.15 -0.29 3.31
N ASP A 306 29.64 -1.22 2.49
CA ASP A 306 30.76 -1.02 1.56
C ASP A 306 30.33 -0.43 0.20
N GLN A 307 29.04 -0.14 0.02
CA GLN A 307 28.48 0.30 -1.25
C GLN A 307 28.81 1.77 -1.55
N LYS A 308 29.64 2.00 -2.58
CA LYS A 308 30.02 3.35 -3.04
C LYS A 308 28.88 4.14 -3.68
N GLU A 309 28.07 3.48 -4.52
CA GLU A 309 26.95 4.12 -5.25
C GLU A 309 25.63 3.44 -4.90
N PRO A 310 24.55 4.19 -4.58
CA PRO A 310 23.26 3.61 -4.21
C PRO A 310 22.62 2.88 -5.39
N THR A 311 22.06 1.69 -5.15
CA THR A 311 21.32 0.93 -6.17
C THR A 311 19.97 1.58 -6.40
N PRO A 312 19.67 2.12 -7.58
CA PRO A 312 18.38 2.76 -7.81
C PRO A 312 17.31 1.76 -8.25
N PHE A 313 16.08 1.99 -7.82
CA PHE A 313 14.90 1.47 -8.49
C PHE A 313 14.56 2.42 -9.65
N THR A 314 14.57 1.91 -10.88
CA THR A 314 14.48 2.75 -12.09
C THR A 314 13.15 2.57 -12.79
N ILE A 315 12.49 3.69 -13.05
CA ILE A 315 11.26 3.76 -13.85
C ILE A 315 11.62 4.52 -15.13
N GLU A 316 11.45 3.89 -16.29
CA GLU A 316 11.62 4.52 -17.60
C GLU A 316 10.27 4.62 -18.31
N TRP A 317 9.99 5.77 -18.92
CA TRP A 317 8.79 6.01 -19.70
C TRP A 317 9.14 6.51 -21.09
N ILE A 318 8.56 5.87 -22.10
CA ILE A 318 8.57 6.34 -23.49
C ILE A 318 7.11 6.57 -23.89
N PRO A 319 6.67 7.83 -24.05
CA PRO A 319 5.32 8.10 -24.51
C PRO A 319 5.14 7.71 -25.98
N ASP A 320 3.89 7.60 -26.40
CA ASP A 320 3.48 7.57 -27.81
C ASP A 320 4.12 6.48 -28.67
N ILE A 321 4.42 5.31 -28.10
CA ILE A 321 4.82 4.15 -28.91
C ILE A 321 3.67 3.70 -29.83
N LEU A 322 2.41 3.91 -29.42
CA LEU A 322 1.23 3.79 -30.25
C LEU A 322 0.43 5.11 -30.14
N PRO A 323 0.66 6.07 -31.06
CA PRO A 323 0.13 7.42 -30.92
C PRO A 323 -1.39 7.52 -30.94
N VAL A 324 -2.06 6.70 -31.77
CA VAL A 324 -3.53 6.78 -31.95
C VAL A 324 -4.27 6.41 -30.66
N SER A 325 -3.85 5.31 -30.02
CA SER A 325 -4.42 4.83 -28.76
C SER A 325 -3.77 5.48 -27.53
N LYS A 326 -2.79 6.37 -27.72
CA LYS A 326 -2.01 7.03 -26.66
C LYS A 326 -1.40 6.03 -25.67
N ILE A 327 -0.82 4.95 -26.20
CA ILE A 327 -0.11 3.95 -25.39
C ILE A 327 1.38 4.27 -25.42
N GLY A 328 2.01 4.26 -24.25
CA GLY A 328 3.46 4.35 -24.08
C GLY A 328 4.06 3.06 -23.53
N GLU A 329 5.38 3.00 -23.51
CA GLU A 329 6.18 1.88 -22.98
C GLU A 329 6.76 2.27 -21.62
N LEU A 330 6.29 1.61 -20.56
CA LEU A 330 6.82 1.72 -19.21
C LEU A 330 7.80 0.58 -18.97
N ARG A 331 9.03 0.90 -18.55
CA ARG A 331 10.00 -0.10 -18.08
C ARG A 331 10.31 0.09 -16.61
N ILE A 332 10.31 -1.00 -15.86
CA ILE A 332 10.67 -1.03 -14.46
C ILE A 332 11.91 -1.90 -14.30
N LYS A 333 13.00 -1.33 -13.79
CA LYS A 333 14.26 -2.02 -13.52
C LYS A 333 14.57 -1.96 -12.03
N PHE A 334 14.93 -3.10 -11.46
CA PHE A 334 15.29 -3.21 -10.05
C PHE A 334 16.17 -4.42 -9.84
N GLU A 335 16.88 -4.42 -8.71
CA GLU A 335 17.64 -5.56 -8.24
C GLU A 335 17.09 -6.02 -6.88
N TYR A 336 17.35 -7.27 -6.53
CA TYR A 336 17.05 -7.82 -5.21
C TYR A 336 18.21 -8.65 -4.66
N GLY A 337 18.17 -8.88 -3.36
CA GLY A 337 19.15 -9.67 -2.62
C GLY A 337 18.53 -10.90 -2.01
N HIS A 338 19.40 -11.80 -1.59
CA HIS A 338 19.06 -13.02 -0.88
C HIS A 338 19.56 -12.92 0.56
N HIS A 339 18.78 -13.43 1.49
CA HIS A 339 19.15 -13.55 2.89
C HIS A 339 18.75 -14.94 3.39
N ARG A 340 19.69 -15.64 3.99
CA ARG A 340 19.49 -16.98 4.57
C ARG A 340 19.72 -16.91 6.06
N ASN A 341 18.69 -17.21 6.86
CA ASN A 341 18.83 -17.35 8.30
C ASN A 341 19.20 -18.80 8.66
N GLY A 342 20.44 -19.03 9.10
CA GLY A 342 20.94 -20.32 9.57
C GLY A 342 22.46 -20.42 9.43
N PRO A 343 23.15 -21.32 10.15
CA PRO A 343 24.57 -21.56 9.93
C PRO A 343 24.80 -21.92 8.46
N ALA A 344 25.83 -21.31 7.87
CA ALA A 344 26.33 -21.69 6.56
C ALA A 344 26.86 -23.13 6.68
N THR A 345 26.01 -24.10 6.41
CA THR A 345 26.46 -25.44 6.12
C THR A 345 27.20 -25.34 4.80
N ASP A 346 28.52 -25.51 4.86
CA ASP A 346 29.38 -25.83 3.71
C ASP A 346 28.82 -27.09 3.03
N PHE A 347 27.78 -26.92 2.22
CA PHE A 347 27.39 -27.92 1.26
C PHE A 347 28.24 -27.67 0.04
N HIS A 348 29.19 -28.59 -0.13
CA HIS A 348 29.98 -28.78 -1.32
C HIS A 348 29.13 -28.49 -2.56
N GLU A 349 29.51 -27.44 -3.28
CA GLU A 349 29.02 -27.13 -4.62
C GLU A 349 29.18 -28.42 -5.47
N PRO A 350 28.11 -28.98 -6.04
CA PRO A 350 28.28 -30.02 -7.06
C PRO A 350 28.97 -29.36 -8.25
N PRO A 351 29.98 -30.00 -8.87
CA PRO A 351 30.64 -29.42 -10.02
C PRO A 351 29.62 -29.19 -11.15
N PRO A 352 29.86 -28.18 -12.01
CA PRO A 352 28.95 -27.87 -13.11
C PRO A 352 28.79 -29.12 -13.99
N SER A 353 27.54 -29.58 -14.12
CA SER A 353 27.17 -30.62 -15.06
C SER A 353 27.47 -30.12 -16.47
N LEU A 354 28.37 -30.83 -17.15
CA LEU A 354 28.74 -30.62 -18.54
C LEU A 354 27.51 -30.45 -19.42
N GLU A 355 27.55 -29.40 -20.25
CA GLU A 355 26.60 -29.11 -21.31
C GLU A 355 26.42 -30.34 -22.21
N HIS A 356 25.22 -30.94 -22.19
CA HIS A 356 24.76 -31.78 -23.29
C HIS A 356 24.01 -30.88 -24.26
N THR A 357 24.76 -30.29 -25.19
CA THR A 357 24.25 -29.74 -26.43
C THR A 357 23.59 -30.87 -27.21
N LEU A 358 22.27 -30.98 -27.11
CA LEU A 358 21.48 -31.73 -28.09
C LEU A 358 21.06 -30.76 -29.18
N GLU A 359 21.86 -30.73 -30.24
CA GLU A 359 21.49 -30.14 -31.52
C GLU A 359 20.22 -30.82 -32.04
N ILE A 360 19.11 -30.07 -32.08
CA ILE A 360 17.91 -30.51 -32.77
C ILE A 360 18.12 -30.23 -34.26
N THR A 361 18.44 -31.29 -35.00
CA THR A 361 18.43 -31.29 -36.47
C THR A 361 16.99 -31.20 -37.00
N PRO A 362 16.74 -30.47 -38.10
CA PRO A 362 15.39 -30.33 -38.63
C PRO A 362 14.92 -31.62 -39.34
N LEU A 363 13.73 -32.07 -38.98
CA LEU A 363 13.02 -33.19 -39.61
C LEU A 363 12.73 -32.91 -41.08
N THR A 364 13.11 -33.88 -41.91
CA THR A 364 12.87 -33.95 -43.36
C THR A 364 11.39 -34.06 -43.69
N THR A 365 10.98 -33.29 -44.70
CA THR A 365 9.69 -33.33 -45.39
C THR A 365 9.39 -34.74 -45.91
N ILE A 366 8.24 -35.29 -45.51
CA ILE A 366 7.65 -36.48 -46.12
C ILE A 366 6.61 -36.00 -47.13
N THR A 367 6.85 -36.31 -48.40
CA THR A 367 5.91 -36.22 -49.51
C THR A 367 4.84 -37.31 -49.39
N PHE A 368 3.57 -36.96 -49.64
CA PHE A 368 2.51 -37.92 -49.89
C PHE A 368 2.19 -37.91 -51.39
N ASP A 369 2.12 -39.12 -51.97
CA ASP A 369 1.59 -39.42 -53.30
C ASP A 369 0.10 -39.07 -53.44
#